data_AF-A0A017RZQ8-F1
#
_entry.id   AF-A0A017RZQ8-F1
#
_cell.length_a   1.000
_cell.length_b   1.000
_cell.length_c   1.000
_cell.angle_alpha   90.00
_cell.angle_beta   90.00
_cell.angle_gamma   90.00
#
_symmetry.space_group_name_H-M   'P 1'
#
loop_
_entity.id
_entity.type
_entity.pdbx_description
1 polymer ?
#
loop_
_entity_poly.entity_id
_entity_poly.type
_entity_poly.pdbx_seq_one_letter_code
_entity_poly.pdbx_strand_id
1 'polypeptide(L)'
;MPRIARQKKEDAIFHVMARSISEVDLFKDDTDKLNYLALVKKYQKTYEFRVYGYCLMDNHLHLIIDANGADISRIMHSINFSYAQYFNHRHKRHGHLFQDRFKSKMIKSEIYLYALSAYVHNNPCEIKGYENCPEKYEFSSLSIYLGLRHDPYELVDDGFIMGMFSKNSKKARESYMKLVYKCSDKVFKEEVEFLNEGTEYRSERKILIRNIKTKEILEFIASKLGIKEIKLHTKHCREIVEAKALAVLLMRSLCNLKCSEICRVLGNITQSR
;
A
#
# COMPACT_ATOMS: atom_id res chain seq x y z
N MET A 1 -3.89 24.30 12.64
CA MET A 1 -5.23 23.68 12.51
C MET A 1 -5.31 22.42 13.35
N PRO A 2 -6.43 22.16 14.05
CA PRO A 2 -6.66 20.91 14.76
C PRO A 2 -6.59 19.71 13.80
N ARG A 3 -5.99 18.62 14.24
CA ARG A 3 -5.84 17.40 13.43
C ARG A 3 -7.18 16.68 13.33
N ILE A 4 -7.58 16.33 12.11
CA ILE A 4 -8.71 15.40 11.88
C ILE A 4 -8.16 13.96 11.89
N ALA A 5 -8.84 13.06 12.61
CA ALA A 5 -8.53 11.64 12.59
C ALA A 5 -8.77 11.06 11.19
N ARG A 6 -7.92 10.14 10.73
CA ARG A 6 -8.15 9.47 9.43
C ARG A 6 -9.41 8.62 9.53
N GLN A 7 -10.24 8.68 8.49
CA GLN A 7 -11.33 7.72 8.32
C GLN A 7 -10.72 6.33 8.14
N LYS A 8 -11.22 5.36 8.92
CA LYS A 8 -10.80 3.97 8.87
C LYS A 8 -12.05 3.14 8.62
N LYS A 9 -12.06 2.40 7.51
CA LYS A 9 -13.03 1.36 7.21
C LYS A 9 -12.25 0.14 6.73
N GLU A 10 -12.62 -1.05 7.20
CA GLU A 10 -11.89 -2.29 6.91
C GLU A 10 -11.94 -2.67 5.42
N ASP A 11 -13.00 -2.25 4.74
CA ASP A 11 -13.27 -2.45 3.32
C ASP A 11 -12.82 -1.28 2.42
N ALA A 12 -12.17 -0.26 2.98
CA ALA A 12 -11.86 0.96 2.22
C ALA A 12 -10.67 0.79 1.25
N ILE A 13 -10.86 1.35 0.05
CA ILE A 13 -9.77 1.67 -0.86
C ILE A 13 -9.36 3.12 -0.59
N PHE A 14 -8.06 3.38 -0.58
CA PHE A 14 -7.48 4.68 -0.32
C PHE A 14 -6.65 5.16 -1.50
N HIS A 15 -6.87 6.40 -1.90
CA HIS A 15 -5.83 7.18 -2.58
C HIS A 15 -4.84 7.65 -1.52
N VAL A 16 -3.58 7.26 -1.66
CA VAL A 16 -2.48 7.72 -0.82
C VAL A 16 -1.56 8.63 -1.63
N MET A 17 -1.21 9.78 -1.06
CA MET A 17 -0.17 10.67 -1.58
C MET A 17 0.85 10.98 -0.49
N ALA A 18 2.13 10.88 -0.82
CA ALA A 18 3.23 11.30 0.04
C ALA A 18 4.23 12.13 -0.76
N ARG A 19 4.76 13.19 -0.14
CA ARG A 19 5.68 14.14 -0.76
C ARG A 19 6.84 14.44 0.19
N SER A 20 8.02 14.68 -0.35
CA SER A 20 9.18 15.14 0.40
C SER A 20 9.06 16.62 0.78
N ILE A 21 9.93 17.07 1.69
CA ILE A 21 10.12 18.51 1.93
C ILE A 21 10.60 19.22 0.65
N SER A 22 10.24 20.48 0.47
CA SER A 22 10.45 21.23 -0.79
C SER A 22 11.90 21.29 -1.29
N GLU A 23 12.87 21.13 -0.39
CA GLU A 23 14.31 21.25 -0.66
C GLU A 23 14.95 19.95 -1.16
N VAL A 24 14.21 18.84 -1.16
CA VAL A 24 14.76 17.49 -1.40
C VAL A 24 13.79 16.67 -2.23
N ASP A 25 14.24 16.11 -3.35
CA ASP A 25 13.45 15.11 -4.08
C ASP A 25 13.25 13.86 -3.22
N LEU A 26 12.03 13.32 -3.26
CA LEU A 26 11.68 12.12 -2.53
C LEU A 26 12.47 10.92 -3.05
N PHE A 27 12.79 10.89 -4.34
CA PHE A 27 13.66 9.92 -4.98
C PHE A 27 14.71 10.67 -5.80
N LYS A 28 15.99 10.48 -5.48
CA LYS A 28 17.08 11.16 -6.22
C LYS A 28 17.46 10.44 -7.50
N ASP A 29 17.21 9.14 -7.53
CA ASP A 29 17.55 8.27 -8.64
C ASP A 29 16.57 7.10 -8.71
N ASP A 30 16.70 6.28 -9.74
CA ASP A 30 15.86 5.10 -9.96
C ASP A 30 16.05 4.02 -8.90
N THR A 31 17.22 3.97 -8.26
CA THR A 31 17.47 3.01 -7.17
C THR A 31 16.61 3.32 -5.96
N ASP A 32 16.37 4.60 -5.68
CA ASP A 32 15.46 5.03 -4.62
C ASP A 32 14.02 4.61 -4.91
N LYS A 33 13.55 4.79 -6.15
CA LYS A 33 12.22 4.36 -6.59
C LYS A 33 12.05 2.83 -6.50
N LEU A 34 13.06 2.07 -6.96
CA LEU A 34 13.08 0.62 -6.87
C LEU A 34 13.05 0.12 -5.42
N ASN A 35 13.85 0.73 -4.53
CA ASN A 35 13.84 0.40 -3.10
C ASN A 35 12.48 0.68 -2.46
N TYR A 36 11.83 1.78 -2.84
CA TYR A 36 10.49 2.09 -2.35
C TYR A 36 9.47 1.02 -2.78
N LEU A 37 9.45 0.63 -4.05
CA LEU A 37 8.57 -0.46 -4.53
C LEU A 37 8.85 -1.78 -3.81
N ALA A 38 10.12 -2.13 -3.58
CA ALA A 38 10.49 -3.30 -2.79
C ALA A 38 9.98 -3.24 -1.34
N LEU A 39 10.02 -2.07 -0.71
CA LEU A 39 9.43 -1.85 0.63
C LEU A 39 7.90 -1.98 0.60
N VAL A 40 7.23 -1.45 -0.43
CA VAL A 40 5.78 -1.65 -0.60
C VAL A 40 5.48 -3.14 -0.71
N LYS A 41 6.20 -3.91 -1.53
CA LYS A 41 6.01 -5.36 -1.66
C LYS A 41 6.28 -6.12 -0.35
N LYS A 42 7.33 -5.76 0.38
CA LYS A 42 7.64 -6.34 1.70
C LYS A 42 6.47 -6.17 2.67
N TYR A 43 5.93 -4.96 2.76
CA TYR A 43 4.83 -4.68 3.66
C TYR A 43 3.48 -5.17 3.11
N GLN A 44 3.34 -5.33 1.80
CA GLN A 44 2.21 -5.99 1.17
C GLN A 44 2.09 -7.43 1.67
N LYS A 45 3.19 -8.19 1.69
CA LYS A 45 3.20 -9.55 2.26
C LYS A 45 2.91 -9.58 3.76
N THR A 46 3.30 -8.53 4.48
CA THR A 46 3.17 -8.47 5.94
C THR A 46 1.76 -8.10 6.41
N TYR A 47 1.12 -7.20 5.68
CA TYR A 47 -0.20 -6.66 6.02
C TYR A 47 -1.28 -7.16 5.06
N GLU A 48 -0.96 -7.96 4.05
CA GLU A 48 -1.90 -8.52 3.07
C GLU A 48 -2.83 -7.48 2.42
N PHE A 49 -2.36 -6.24 2.26
CA PHE A 49 -3.08 -5.22 1.50
C PHE A 49 -2.87 -5.43 0.00
N ARG A 50 -3.67 -4.77 -0.84
CA ARG A 50 -3.52 -4.83 -2.30
C ARG A 50 -3.17 -3.46 -2.84
N VAL A 51 -2.35 -3.44 -3.88
CA VAL A 51 -2.03 -2.22 -4.62
C VAL A 51 -2.76 -2.30 -5.94
N TYR A 52 -3.71 -1.40 -6.18
CA TYR A 52 -4.39 -1.33 -7.47
C TYR A 52 -3.63 -0.47 -8.47
N GLY A 53 -2.83 0.49 -8.04
CA GLY A 53 -2.00 1.26 -8.95
C GLY A 53 -1.03 2.17 -8.21
N TYR A 54 0.01 2.61 -8.89
CA TYR A 54 1.01 3.53 -8.38
C TYR A 54 1.59 4.43 -9.46
N CYS A 55 2.10 5.58 -9.03
CA CYS A 55 3.02 6.41 -9.80
C CYS A 55 4.00 7.08 -8.84
N LEU A 56 5.31 6.86 -9.03
CA LEU A 56 6.37 7.50 -8.26
C LEU A 56 6.98 8.62 -9.12
N MET A 57 6.73 9.87 -8.74
CA MET A 57 7.37 11.07 -9.30
C MET A 57 8.60 11.40 -8.45
N ASP A 58 9.51 12.26 -8.91
CA ASP A 58 10.76 12.54 -8.16
C ASP A 58 10.51 13.15 -6.78
N ASN A 59 9.56 14.08 -6.66
CA ASN A 59 9.26 14.76 -5.40
C ASN A 59 8.07 14.16 -4.63
N HIS A 60 7.24 13.31 -5.25
CA HIS A 60 6.06 12.74 -4.59
C HIS A 60 5.61 11.41 -5.20
N LEU A 61 4.70 10.72 -4.53
CA LEU A 61 4.15 9.46 -4.99
C LEU A 61 2.64 9.40 -4.81
N HIS A 62 2.01 8.59 -5.65
CA HIS A 62 0.61 8.22 -5.59
C HIS A 62 0.48 6.69 -5.50
N LEU A 63 -0.32 6.20 -4.56
CA LEU A 63 -0.71 4.78 -4.46
C LEU A 63 -2.23 4.67 -4.36
N ILE A 64 -2.80 3.65 -5.00
CA ILE A 64 -4.18 3.23 -4.81
C ILE A 64 -4.13 1.92 -4.03
N ILE A 65 -4.50 1.97 -2.75
CA ILE A 65 -4.35 0.84 -1.82
C ILE A 65 -5.72 0.37 -1.35
N ASP A 66 -6.00 -0.90 -1.54
CA ASP A 66 -7.00 -1.60 -0.76
C ASP A 66 -6.36 -2.10 0.53
N ALA A 67 -6.78 -1.55 1.67
CA ALA A 67 -6.22 -1.92 2.96
C ALA A 67 -6.55 -3.38 3.35
N ASN A 68 -7.56 -4.01 2.73
CA ASN A 68 -7.94 -5.40 2.95
C ASN A 68 -8.03 -5.76 4.46
N GLY A 69 -8.76 -4.94 5.22
CA GLY A 69 -8.94 -5.06 6.66
C GLY A 69 -7.80 -4.53 7.54
N ALA A 70 -6.63 -4.20 6.96
CA ALA A 70 -5.51 -3.65 7.72
C ALA A 70 -5.68 -2.15 8.01
N ASP A 71 -4.94 -1.62 8.98
CA ASP A 71 -4.89 -0.18 9.21
C ASP A 71 -3.92 0.50 8.21
N ILE A 72 -4.46 1.33 7.32
CA ILE A 72 -3.68 2.11 6.34
C ILE A 72 -2.57 2.96 6.97
N SER A 73 -2.78 3.45 8.20
CA SER A 73 -1.75 4.21 8.92
C SER A 73 -0.57 3.33 9.31
N ARG A 74 -0.81 2.04 9.61
CA ARG A 74 0.27 1.10 9.96
C ARG A 74 1.05 0.65 8.72
N ILE A 75 0.34 0.43 7.61
CA ILE A 75 0.94 0.13 6.31
C ILE A 75 1.91 1.26 5.93
N MET A 76 1.38 2.48 5.79
CA MET A 76 2.17 3.62 5.32
C MET A 76 3.22 4.07 6.32
N HIS A 77 2.99 3.95 7.63
CA HIS A 77 4.04 4.21 8.61
C HIS A 77 5.23 3.28 8.40
N SER A 78 4.99 1.98 8.20
CA SER A 78 6.07 1.00 8.04
C SER A 78 6.87 1.21 6.76
N ILE A 79 6.18 1.52 5.65
CA ILE A 79 6.80 1.82 4.36
C ILE A 79 7.63 3.11 4.47
N ASN A 80 7.01 4.23 4.87
CA ASN A 80 7.66 5.54 4.88
C ASN A 80 8.80 5.61 5.90
N PHE A 81 8.64 4.99 7.07
CA PHE A 81 9.69 4.96 8.09
C PHE A 81 10.93 4.22 7.57
N SER A 82 10.74 3.01 7.03
CA SER A 82 11.85 2.21 6.48
C SER A 82 12.53 2.93 5.31
N TYR A 83 11.74 3.57 4.45
CA TYR A 83 12.27 4.33 3.32
C TYR A 83 13.08 5.55 3.78
N ALA A 84 12.57 6.32 4.74
CA ALA A 84 13.29 7.49 5.26
C ALA A 84 14.63 7.09 5.91
N GLN A 85 14.67 5.96 6.62
CA GLN A 85 15.91 5.41 7.18
C GLN A 85 16.90 5.01 6.07
N TYR A 86 16.44 4.25 5.07
CA TYR A 86 17.24 3.88 3.90
C TYR A 86 17.80 5.11 3.17
N PHE A 87 16.94 6.08 2.86
CA PHE A 87 17.30 7.28 2.11
C PHE A 87 18.33 8.12 2.86
N ASN A 88 18.10 8.36 4.16
CA ASN A 88 19.03 9.10 5.00
C ASN A 88 20.39 8.39 5.09
N HIS A 89 20.41 7.06 5.21
CA HIS A 89 21.65 6.30 5.22
C HIS A 89 22.40 6.38 3.88
N ARG A 90 21.72 6.08 2.76
CA ARG A 90 22.31 6.10 1.41
C ARG A 90 22.87 7.47 1.05
N HIS A 91 22.11 8.52 1.34
CA HIS A 91 22.45 9.89 0.97
C HIS A 91 23.19 10.68 2.07
N LYS A 92 23.67 9.99 3.11
CA LYS A 92 24.39 10.57 4.27
C LYS A 92 23.66 11.79 4.85
N ARG A 93 22.34 11.69 4.95
CA ARG A 93 21.43 12.72 5.46
C ARG A 93 20.94 12.39 6.85
N HIS A 94 20.47 13.41 7.55
CA HIS A 94 19.78 13.29 8.82
C HIS A 94 18.48 14.10 8.78
N GLY A 95 17.56 13.82 9.71
CA GLY A 95 16.29 14.54 9.84
C GLY A 95 15.15 14.00 8.96
N HIS A 96 14.09 14.79 8.86
CA HIS A 96 12.84 14.42 8.19
C HIS A 96 12.99 14.44 6.66
N LEU A 97 12.52 13.38 6.00
CA LEU A 97 12.44 13.29 4.53
C LEU A 97 11.06 13.73 4.01
N PHE A 98 10.00 13.19 4.60
CA PHE A 98 8.62 13.50 4.23
C PHE A 98 8.18 14.83 4.84
N GLN A 99 7.47 15.65 4.05
CA GLN A 99 6.99 16.96 4.47
C GLN A 99 5.99 16.91 5.63
N ASP A 100 5.09 15.94 5.59
CA ASP A 100 4.07 15.68 6.60
C ASP A 100 3.74 14.19 6.56
N ARG A 101 2.80 13.75 7.39
CA ARG A 101 2.15 12.46 7.23
C ARG A 101 1.56 12.34 5.83
N PHE A 102 1.59 11.13 5.27
CA PHE A 102 0.88 10.82 4.03
C PHE A 102 -0.59 11.27 4.10
N LYS A 103 -1.07 11.80 2.98
CA LYS A 103 -2.49 12.10 2.75
C LYS A 103 -3.17 10.81 2.32
N SER A 104 -4.41 10.63 2.77
CA SER A 104 -5.22 9.46 2.44
C SER A 104 -6.67 9.86 2.28
N LYS A 105 -7.24 9.61 1.10
CA LYS A 105 -8.66 9.83 0.80
C LYS A 105 -9.32 8.49 0.53
N MET A 106 -10.41 8.20 1.26
CA MET A 106 -11.22 7.00 1.03
C MET A 106 -12.02 7.16 -0.26
N ILE A 107 -12.01 6.12 -1.09
CA ILE A 107 -12.73 6.02 -2.36
C ILE A 107 -14.16 5.57 -2.04
N LYS A 108 -15.15 6.35 -2.48
CA LYS A 108 -16.57 6.15 -2.16
C LYS A 108 -17.41 5.58 -3.31
N SER A 109 -16.86 5.51 -4.53
CA SER A 109 -17.57 4.92 -5.67
C SER A 109 -16.59 4.27 -6.66
N GLU A 110 -17.08 3.30 -7.43
CA GLU A 110 -16.34 2.71 -8.55
C GLU A 110 -16.01 3.76 -9.61
N ILE A 111 -16.93 4.70 -9.80
CA ILE A 111 -16.74 5.81 -10.72
C ILE A 111 -15.51 6.63 -10.38
N TYR A 112 -15.42 6.98 -9.10
CA TYR A 112 -14.27 7.70 -8.58
C TYR A 112 -12.99 6.87 -8.64
N LEU A 113 -13.07 5.54 -8.48
CA LEU A 113 -11.91 4.66 -8.57
C LEU A 113 -11.29 4.64 -9.98
N TYR A 114 -12.09 4.50 -11.05
CA TYR A 114 -11.54 4.53 -12.41
C TYR A 114 -10.93 5.89 -12.74
N ALA A 115 -11.59 6.95 -12.30
CA ALA A 115 -11.18 8.33 -12.52
C ALA A 115 -9.82 8.59 -11.88
N LEU A 116 -9.70 8.22 -10.60
CA LEU A 116 -8.46 8.30 -9.86
C LEU A 116 -7.36 7.43 -10.48
N SER A 117 -7.68 6.21 -10.90
CA SER A 117 -6.71 5.31 -11.53
C SER A 117 -6.13 5.92 -12.80
N ALA A 118 -6.98 6.47 -13.66
CA ALA A 118 -6.55 7.18 -14.85
C ALA A 118 -5.71 8.42 -14.53
N TYR A 119 -6.13 9.20 -13.52
CA TYR A 119 -5.37 10.35 -13.04
C TYR A 119 -3.97 9.96 -12.56
N VAL A 120 -3.86 8.96 -11.68
CA VAL A 120 -2.57 8.47 -11.15
C VAL A 120 -1.65 8.04 -12.30
N HIS A 121 -2.18 7.33 -13.30
CA HIS A 121 -1.40 6.91 -14.45
C HIS A 121 -1.12 8.01 -15.48
N ASN A 122 -1.86 9.12 -15.46
CA ASN A 122 -1.62 10.30 -16.29
C ASN A 122 -0.57 11.25 -15.68
N ASN A 123 -0.28 11.17 -14.38
CA ASN A 123 0.73 12.02 -13.70
C ASN A 123 2.09 12.13 -14.44
N PRO A 124 2.64 11.06 -15.07
CA PRO A 124 3.87 11.16 -15.83
C PRO A 124 3.82 12.17 -17.00
N CYS A 125 2.65 12.52 -17.52
CA CYS A 125 2.50 13.54 -18.57
C CYS A 125 2.98 14.94 -18.11
N GLU A 126 3.13 15.18 -16.81
CA GLU A 126 3.72 16.42 -16.28
C GLU A 126 5.26 16.43 -16.37
N ILE A 127 5.89 15.29 -16.68
CA ILE A 127 7.33 15.16 -16.85
C ILE A 127 7.70 15.46 -18.30
N LYS A 128 8.71 16.30 -18.49
CA LYS A 128 9.25 16.61 -19.81
C LYS A 128 9.70 15.33 -20.52
N GLY A 129 9.19 15.10 -21.73
CA GLY A 129 9.46 13.90 -22.54
C GLY A 129 8.44 12.76 -22.40
N TYR A 130 7.48 12.86 -21.47
CA TYR A 130 6.42 11.86 -21.25
C TYR A 130 5.01 12.40 -21.53
N GLU A 131 4.89 13.64 -22.02
CA GLU A 131 3.63 14.38 -22.18
C GLU A 131 2.58 13.58 -22.98
N ASN A 132 3.03 12.87 -24.02
CA ASN A 132 2.19 12.08 -24.92
C ASN A 132 2.50 10.58 -24.88
N CYS A 133 3.24 10.12 -23.88
CA CYS A 133 3.59 8.70 -23.73
C CYS A 133 3.78 8.28 -22.26
N PRO A 134 2.80 8.53 -21.38
CA PRO A 134 2.90 8.18 -19.96
C PRO A 134 3.13 6.68 -19.74
N GLU A 135 2.73 5.81 -20.69
CA GLU A 135 2.96 4.38 -20.62
C GLU A 135 4.44 3.98 -20.70
N LYS A 136 5.32 4.86 -21.19
CA LYS A 136 6.77 4.64 -21.21
C LYS A 136 7.43 4.94 -19.87
N TYR A 137 6.74 5.63 -18.97
CA TYR A 137 7.33 5.97 -17.66
C TYR A 137 7.40 4.75 -16.76
N GLU A 138 8.62 4.33 -16.43
CA GLU A 138 8.82 3.03 -15.78
C GLU A 138 8.31 2.98 -14.33
N PHE A 139 8.25 4.11 -13.65
CA PHE A 139 7.82 4.16 -12.25
C PHE A 139 6.34 4.47 -12.07
N SER A 140 5.54 4.19 -13.12
CA SER A 140 4.08 4.10 -13.10
C SER A 140 3.65 2.66 -13.39
N SER A 141 2.53 2.22 -12.82
CA SER A 141 1.93 0.92 -13.15
C SER A 141 1.14 0.90 -14.46
N LEU A 142 1.08 2.00 -15.21
CA LEU A 142 0.31 2.07 -16.46
C LEU A 142 0.75 1.02 -17.50
N SER A 143 2.06 0.82 -17.68
CA SER A 143 2.58 -0.18 -18.62
C SER A 143 2.18 -1.61 -18.24
N ILE A 144 1.98 -1.89 -16.95
CA ILE A 144 1.50 -3.18 -16.43
C ILE A 144 0.03 -3.35 -16.81
N TYR A 145 -0.81 -2.34 -16.56
CA TYR A 145 -2.22 -2.32 -16.95
C TYR A 145 -2.42 -2.59 -18.45
N LEU A 146 -1.60 -1.96 -19.28
CA LEU A 146 -1.66 -2.12 -20.74
C LEU A 146 -1.04 -3.43 -21.24
N GLY A 147 -0.41 -4.22 -20.36
CA GLY A 147 0.29 -5.45 -20.73
C GLY A 147 1.54 -5.22 -21.58
N LEU A 148 2.11 -4.01 -21.54
CA LEU A 148 3.34 -3.66 -22.24
C LEU A 148 4.59 -4.10 -21.47
N ARG A 149 4.45 -4.26 -20.14
CA ARG A 149 5.52 -4.65 -19.24
C ARG A 149 5.00 -5.65 -18.20
N HIS A 150 5.81 -6.65 -17.89
CA HIS A 150 5.58 -7.53 -16.74
C HIS A 150 5.75 -6.77 -15.42
N ASP A 151 5.00 -7.11 -14.37
CA ASP A 151 5.21 -6.55 -13.04
C ASP A 151 6.33 -7.31 -12.31
N PRO A 152 7.55 -6.75 -12.20
CA PRO A 152 8.69 -7.47 -11.63
C PRO A 152 8.51 -7.79 -10.13
N TYR A 153 7.64 -7.07 -9.43
CA TYR A 153 7.41 -7.26 -8.00
C TYR A 153 6.10 -8.00 -7.71
N GLU A 154 5.31 -8.35 -8.73
CA GLU A 154 3.94 -8.85 -8.59
C GLU A 154 3.15 -7.98 -7.59
N LEU A 155 3.32 -6.67 -7.68
CA LEU A 155 2.81 -5.72 -6.72
C LEU A 155 1.34 -5.37 -7.01
N VAL A 156 1.00 -5.24 -8.28
CA VAL A 156 -0.25 -4.66 -8.75
C VAL A 156 -1.32 -5.74 -8.94
N ASP A 157 -2.50 -5.53 -8.33
CA ASP A 157 -3.74 -6.25 -8.60
C ASP A 157 -4.61 -5.37 -9.51
N ASP A 158 -4.34 -5.40 -10.81
CA ASP A 158 -5.06 -4.60 -11.81
C ASP A 158 -6.42 -5.21 -12.19
N GLY A 159 -6.60 -6.52 -11.93
CA GLY A 159 -7.78 -7.28 -12.33
C GLY A 159 -9.10 -6.71 -11.80
N PHE A 160 -9.09 -6.15 -10.59
CA PHE A 160 -10.28 -5.50 -10.02
C PHE A 160 -10.71 -4.27 -10.84
N ILE A 161 -9.77 -3.37 -11.16
CA ILE A 161 -10.06 -2.16 -11.93
C ILE A 161 -10.32 -2.51 -13.40
N MET A 162 -9.50 -3.36 -14.00
CA MET A 162 -9.63 -3.77 -15.41
C MET A 162 -10.93 -4.54 -15.68
N GLY A 163 -11.38 -5.33 -14.70
CA GLY A 163 -12.66 -6.05 -14.76
C GLY A 163 -13.88 -5.13 -14.87
N MET A 164 -13.78 -3.87 -14.41
CA MET A 164 -14.84 -2.87 -14.54
C MET A 164 -15.02 -2.36 -15.98
N PHE A 165 -14.00 -2.46 -16.83
CA PHE A 165 -14.07 -1.98 -18.22
C PHE A 165 -14.60 -3.04 -19.18
N SER A 166 -14.10 -4.27 -19.10
CA SER A 166 -14.55 -5.38 -19.93
C SER A 166 -14.02 -6.71 -19.41
N LYS A 167 -14.78 -7.79 -19.60
CA LYS A 167 -14.27 -9.16 -19.45
C LYS A 167 -13.23 -9.53 -20.51
N ASN A 168 -13.20 -8.81 -21.63
CA ASN A 168 -12.19 -9.00 -22.67
C ASN A 168 -10.99 -8.09 -22.39
N SER A 169 -9.83 -8.69 -22.09
CA SER A 169 -8.62 -7.96 -21.69
C SER A 169 -8.15 -6.93 -22.72
N LYS A 170 -8.23 -7.24 -24.02
CA LYS A 170 -7.85 -6.30 -25.09
C LYS A 170 -8.75 -5.07 -25.10
N LYS A 171 -10.07 -5.29 -25.06
CA LYS A 171 -11.05 -4.18 -25.00
C LYS A 171 -10.91 -3.36 -23.72
N ALA A 172 -10.66 -4.01 -22.57
CA ALA A 172 -10.43 -3.31 -21.31
C ALA A 172 -9.22 -2.39 -21.40
N ARG A 173 -8.09 -2.87 -21.95
CA ARG A 173 -6.87 -2.09 -22.16
C ARG A 173 -7.07 -0.92 -23.10
N GLU A 174 -7.74 -1.12 -24.23
CA GLU A 174 -8.03 -0.05 -25.18
C GLU A 174 -8.92 1.04 -24.56
N SER A 175 -9.97 0.66 -23.84
CA SER A 175 -10.84 1.60 -23.13
C SER A 175 -10.11 2.34 -22.01
N TYR A 176 -9.28 1.63 -21.25
CA TYR A 176 -8.48 2.20 -20.17
C TYR A 176 -7.46 3.21 -20.69
N MET A 177 -6.73 2.88 -21.75
CA MET A 177 -5.79 3.80 -22.39
C MET A 177 -6.49 5.08 -22.85
N LYS A 178 -7.65 4.96 -23.52
CA LYS A 178 -8.46 6.14 -23.91
C LYS A 178 -8.85 7.01 -22.71
N LEU A 179 -9.19 6.39 -21.57
CA LEU A 179 -9.53 7.13 -20.36
C LEU A 179 -8.31 7.89 -19.80
N VAL A 180 -7.14 7.25 -19.73
CA VAL A 180 -5.90 7.88 -19.25
C VAL A 180 -5.54 9.11 -20.08
N TYR A 181 -5.61 9.01 -21.41
CA TYR A 181 -5.31 10.14 -22.30
C TYR A 181 -6.38 11.25 -22.25
N LYS A 182 -7.62 10.93 -21.89
CA LYS A 182 -8.69 11.93 -21.68
C LYS A 182 -8.62 12.61 -20.32
N CYS A 183 -7.88 12.06 -19.36
CA CYS A 183 -7.80 12.56 -18.00
C CYS A 183 -7.00 13.89 -17.86
N SER A 184 -6.51 14.45 -18.98
CA SER A 184 -5.77 15.72 -19.03
C SER A 184 -6.61 16.97 -18.80
N ASP A 185 -7.94 16.87 -18.78
CA ASP A 185 -8.81 18.02 -18.55
C ASP A 185 -8.78 18.45 -17.07
N LYS A 186 -8.29 19.68 -16.83
CA LYS A 186 -8.18 20.32 -15.50
C LYS A 186 -9.44 20.21 -14.62
N VAL A 187 -10.62 20.07 -15.24
CA VAL A 187 -11.92 19.91 -14.57
C VAL A 187 -11.99 18.60 -13.76
N PHE A 188 -11.41 17.51 -14.28
CA PHE A 188 -11.39 16.21 -13.59
C PHE A 188 -10.44 16.21 -12.38
N LYS A 189 -9.35 16.99 -12.43
CA LYS A 189 -8.42 17.19 -11.30
C LYS A 189 -9.14 17.79 -10.08
N GLU A 190 -9.97 18.82 -10.30
CA GLU A 190 -10.73 19.47 -9.24
C GLU A 190 -11.89 18.58 -8.73
N GLU A 191 -12.62 17.91 -9.61
CA GLU A 191 -13.71 17.01 -9.21
C GLU A 191 -13.20 15.76 -8.45
N VAL A 192 -12.08 15.18 -8.88
CA VAL A 192 -11.44 14.05 -8.17
C VAL A 192 -10.91 14.50 -6.80
N GLU A 193 -10.45 15.74 -6.64
CA GLU A 193 -10.03 16.23 -5.33
C GLU A 193 -11.22 16.51 -4.37
N PHE A 194 -12.39 16.89 -4.87
CA PHE A 194 -13.49 17.42 -4.03
C PHE A 194 -14.84 16.69 -4.05
N LEU A 195 -15.04 15.63 -4.85
CA LEU A 195 -16.30 14.87 -4.79
C LEU A 195 -16.45 14.16 -3.43
N ASN A 196 -17.24 14.79 -2.58
CA ASN A 196 -17.60 14.36 -1.24
C ASN A 196 -19.07 13.95 -1.22
N GLU A 197 -19.54 13.30 -2.27
CA GLU A 197 -20.89 12.76 -2.31
C GLU A 197 -20.97 11.54 -1.38
N GLY A 198 -21.98 11.55 -0.50
CA GLY A 198 -22.23 10.54 0.52
C GLY A 198 -22.75 9.22 -0.04
N THR A 199 -22.02 8.65 -1.00
CA THR A 199 -22.35 7.33 -1.57
C THR A 199 -21.75 6.22 -0.72
N GLU A 200 -22.57 5.21 -0.42
CA GLU A 200 -22.11 4.00 0.24
C GLU A 200 -21.44 3.08 -0.79
N TYR A 201 -20.11 3.02 -0.77
CA TYR A 201 -19.37 2.08 -1.60
C TYR A 201 -19.60 0.64 -1.13
N ARG A 202 -20.21 -0.20 -1.97
CA ARG A 202 -20.35 -1.64 -1.73
C ARG A 202 -19.50 -2.39 -2.73
N SER A 203 -18.35 -2.84 -2.26
CA SER A 203 -17.29 -3.21 -3.17
C SER A 203 -17.37 -4.63 -3.76
N GLU A 204 -18.30 -5.47 -3.28
CA GLU A 204 -18.35 -6.94 -3.50
C GLU A 204 -17.03 -7.71 -3.22
N ARG A 205 -15.95 -7.00 -2.86
CA ARG A 205 -14.63 -7.53 -2.54
C ARG A 205 -14.68 -8.37 -1.27
N LYS A 206 -14.00 -9.52 -1.31
CA LYS A 206 -13.71 -10.32 -0.11
C LYS A 206 -12.59 -9.66 0.67
N ILE A 207 -12.89 -9.26 1.90
CA ILE A 207 -11.95 -8.62 2.81
C ILE A 207 -11.48 -9.64 3.83
N LEU A 208 -10.20 -9.57 4.20
CA LEU A 208 -9.67 -10.31 5.33
C LEU A 208 -10.15 -9.65 6.63
N ILE A 209 -11.08 -10.29 7.34
CA ILE A 209 -11.54 -9.84 8.65
C ILE A 209 -10.41 -10.07 9.67
N ARG A 210 -9.99 -9.02 10.36
CA ARG A 210 -8.82 -9.05 11.28
C ARG A 210 -9.20 -8.98 12.75
N ASN A 211 -10.19 -9.78 13.13
CA ASN A 211 -10.77 -9.82 14.48
C ASN A 211 -10.46 -11.12 15.24
N ILE A 212 -9.59 -11.98 14.70
CA ILE A 212 -9.21 -13.24 15.34
C ILE A 212 -8.50 -12.92 16.66
N LYS A 213 -8.86 -13.61 17.75
CA LYS A 213 -8.21 -13.38 19.05
C LYS A 213 -6.81 -13.98 19.05
N THR A 214 -5.89 -13.35 19.78
CA THR A 214 -4.51 -13.83 19.92
C THR A 214 -4.44 -15.26 20.45
N LYS A 215 -5.33 -15.61 21.38
CA LYS A 215 -5.42 -16.96 21.95
C LYS A 215 -5.72 -18.01 20.88
N GLU A 216 -6.65 -17.74 19.98
CA GLU A 216 -7.01 -18.65 18.89
C GLU A 216 -5.81 -18.91 17.95
N ILE A 217 -4.97 -17.89 17.70
CA ILE A 217 -3.74 -18.05 16.94
C ILE A 217 -2.73 -18.93 17.67
N LEU A 218 -2.53 -18.72 18.97
CA LEU A 218 -1.59 -19.51 19.77
C LEU A 218 -2.04 -20.98 19.85
N GLU A 219 -3.33 -21.22 20.10
CA GLU A 219 -3.95 -22.55 20.11
C GLU A 219 -3.81 -23.24 18.73
N PHE A 220 -4.06 -22.51 17.63
CA PHE A 220 -3.90 -23.03 16.27
C PHE A 220 -2.45 -23.45 15.98
N ILE A 221 -1.47 -22.61 16.31
CA ILE A 221 -0.05 -22.92 16.08
C ILE A 221 0.40 -24.09 16.96
N ALA A 222 0.00 -24.10 18.23
CA ALA A 222 0.31 -25.16 19.16
C ALA A 222 -0.21 -26.51 18.64
N SER A 223 -1.46 -26.55 18.20
CA SER A 223 -2.09 -27.72 17.59
C SER A 223 -1.36 -28.16 16.31
N LYS A 224 -1.08 -27.23 15.39
CA LYS A 224 -0.46 -27.56 14.10
C LYS A 224 0.99 -28.03 14.20
N LEU A 225 1.73 -27.57 15.20
CA LEU A 225 3.13 -27.95 15.41
C LEU A 225 3.32 -29.02 16.47
N GLY A 226 2.24 -29.55 17.06
CA GLY A 226 2.30 -30.60 18.09
C GLY A 226 3.00 -30.16 19.39
N ILE A 227 2.95 -28.87 19.72
CA ILE A 227 3.56 -28.32 20.94
C ILE A 227 2.48 -27.88 21.93
N LYS A 228 2.82 -27.85 23.23
CA LYS A 228 1.93 -27.22 24.23
C LYS A 228 1.97 -25.70 24.04
N GLU A 229 0.80 -25.05 24.02
CA GLU A 229 0.67 -23.59 23.86
C GLU A 229 1.60 -22.82 24.81
N ILE A 230 1.69 -23.25 26.07
CA ILE A 230 2.52 -22.58 27.08
C ILE A 230 4.01 -22.52 26.71
N LYS A 231 4.50 -23.43 25.85
CA LYS A 231 5.87 -23.37 25.33
C LYS A 231 6.12 -22.11 24.51
N LEU A 232 5.10 -21.51 23.88
CA LEU A 232 5.22 -20.27 23.10
C LEU A 232 5.63 -19.07 23.97
N HIS A 233 5.51 -19.14 25.29
CA HIS A 233 5.94 -18.08 26.21
C HIS A 233 7.36 -18.29 26.76
N THR A 234 7.98 -19.44 26.48
CA THR A 234 9.29 -19.81 27.04
C THR A 234 10.41 -18.92 26.49
N LYS A 235 11.29 -18.45 27.37
CA LYS A 235 12.47 -17.65 27.00
C LYS A 235 13.61 -18.56 26.52
N HIS A 236 14.42 -18.08 25.57
CA HIS A 236 15.65 -18.74 25.10
C HIS A 236 15.51 -20.20 24.63
N CYS A 237 14.34 -20.61 24.12
CA CYS A 237 14.15 -21.94 23.56
C CYS A 237 14.26 -21.88 22.03
N ARG A 238 15.26 -22.59 21.46
CA ARG A 238 15.50 -22.60 20.00
C ARG A 238 14.43 -23.36 19.22
N GLU A 239 13.88 -24.43 19.82
CA GLU A 239 12.86 -25.30 19.20
C GLU A 239 11.56 -24.57 18.85
N ILE A 240 11.24 -23.47 19.56
CA ILE A 240 9.99 -22.71 19.38
C ILE A 240 10.17 -21.44 18.56
N VAL A 241 11.37 -21.14 18.04
CA VAL A 241 11.65 -19.89 17.33
C VAL A 241 10.76 -19.77 16.09
N GLU A 242 10.62 -20.85 15.34
CA GLU A 242 9.76 -20.90 14.15
C GLU A 242 8.27 -20.75 14.53
N ALA A 243 7.83 -21.43 15.58
CA ALA A 243 6.46 -21.32 16.08
C ALA A 243 6.13 -19.87 16.53
N LYS A 244 7.07 -19.20 17.21
CA LYS A 244 6.96 -17.78 17.58
C LYS A 244 6.95 -16.87 16.36
N ALA A 245 7.80 -17.12 15.37
CA ALA A 245 7.83 -16.34 14.14
C ALA A 245 6.49 -16.43 13.40
N LEU A 246 5.91 -17.63 13.33
CA LEU A 246 4.58 -17.85 12.75
C LEU A 246 3.49 -17.13 13.56
N ALA A 247 3.55 -17.17 14.89
CA ALA A 247 2.61 -16.44 15.75
C ALA A 247 2.67 -14.94 15.53
N VAL A 248 3.87 -14.38 15.44
CA VAL A 248 4.07 -12.96 15.12
C VAL A 248 3.47 -12.63 13.75
N LEU A 249 3.74 -13.45 12.72
CA LEU A 249 3.21 -13.24 11.38
C LEU A 249 1.68 -13.26 11.38
N LEU A 250 1.06 -14.31 11.93
CA LEU A 250 -0.39 -14.44 11.98
C LEU A 250 -1.04 -13.34 12.82
N MET A 251 -0.47 -12.94 13.96
CA MET A 251 -1.01 -11.82 14.76
C MET A 251 -0.91 -10.47 14.02
N ARG A 252 0.13 -10.28 13.20
CA ARG A 252 0.22 -9.08 12.35
C ARG A 252 -0.81 -9.08 11.23
N SER A 253 -1.05 -10.24 10.61
CA SER A 253 -1.99 -10.39 9.50
C SER A 253 -3.45 -10.44 9.96
N LEU A 254 -3.77 -11.14 11.05
CA LEU A 254 -5.14 -11.51 11.39
C LEU A 254 -5.71 -10.79 12.62
N CYS A 255 -4.87 -10.11 13.41
CA CYS A 255 -5.33 -9.39 14.61
C CYS A 255 -5.11 -7.86 14.53
N ASN A 256 -4.44 -7.39 13.48
CA ASN A 256 -4.04 -5.99 13.34
C ASN A 256 -3.25 -5.46 14.56
N LEU A 257 -2.43 -6.30 15.21
CA LEU A 257 -1.62 -5.93 16.37
C LEU A 257 -0.26 -5.33 15.99
N LYS A 258 0.20 -4.32 16.74
CA LYS A 258 1.55 -3.73 16.71
C LYS A 258 2.59 -4.71 17.24
N CYS A 259 3.84 -4.59 16.79
CA CYS A 259 4.94 -5.42 17.31
C CYS A 259 5.05 -5.33 18.84
N SER A 260 4.86 -4.14 19.42
CA SER A 260 4.84 -3.95 20.88
C SER A 260 3.72 -4.71 21.58
N GLU A 261 2.55 -4.82 20.96
CA GLU A 261 1.40 -5.56 21.51
C GLU A 261 1.65 -7.06 21.40
N ILE A 262 2.20 -7.53 20.27
CA ILE A 262 2.60 -8.92 20.08
C ILE A 262 3.68 -9.33 21.09
N CYS A 263 4.67 -8.45 21.37
CA CYS A 263 5.68 -8.71 22.38
C CYS A 263 5.07 -8.87 23.78
N ARG A 264 4.01 -8.11 24.11
CA ARG A 264 3.28 -8.28 25.38
C ARG A 264 2.51 -9.61 25.42
N VAL A 265 1.94 -10.04 24.30
CA VAL A 265 1.19 -11.30 24.19
C VAL A 265 2.13 -12.49 24.34
N LEU A 266 3.22 -12.54 23.58
CA LEU A 266 4.15 -13.66 23.62
C LEU A 266 5.02 -13.62 24.89
N GLY A 267 5.32 -12.43 25.40
CA GLY A 267 6.29 -12.25 26.49
C GLY A 267 7.69 -12.67 26.05
N ASN A 268 8.72 -12.30 26.83
CA ASN A 268 10.10 -12.77 26.61
C ASN A 268 10.66 -12.55 25.18
N ILE A 269 10.08 -11.59 24.45
CA ILE A 269 10.51 -11.14 23.13
C ILE A 269 10.66 -9.63 23.21
N THR A 270 11.83 -9.14 22.81
CA THR A 270 12.11 -7.72 22.72
C THR A 270 11.94 -7.26 21.28
N GLN A 271 11.26 -6.12 21.11
CA GLN A 271 11.27 -5.42 19.85
C GLN A 271 12.65 -4.77 19.67
N SER A 272 13.36 -5.13 18.60
CA SER A 272 14.59 -4.42 18.22
C SER A 272 14.23 -2.98 17.86
N ARG A 273 15.02 -2.02 18.34
CA ARG A 273 14.78 -0.58 18.14
C ARG A 273 15.01 -0.17 16.69
#